data_AF-R5LGV7-F1
#
_entry.id   AF-R5LGV7-F1
#
_cell.length_a   1.000
_cell.length_b   1.000
_cell.length_c   1.000
_cell.angle_alpha   90.00
_cell.angle_beta   90.00
_cell.angle_gamma   90.00
#
_symmetry.space_group_name_H-M   'P 1'
#
loop_
_entity.id
_entity.type
_entity.pdbx_description
1 polymer ?
#
loop_
_entity_poly.entity_id
_entity_poly.type
_entity_poly.pdbx_seq_one_letter_code
_entity_poly.pdbx_strand_id
1 'polypeptide(L)'
;MRVGFGTWRLLYTGIVLLGIGIAFIVMISGEMADYAKRGADYSTLQWSDFKEGMMIEGDLPVNYGSYEEIVNDDKNKSIGQFYLIDAGDDCFMGIYTPIDELINSLDDQYDAWSNGEDISPVHFKGKVTKMDSQDKGFIRDYLISAGYTRDEVDNYIVDLYIKCVDTESHPVMLIIGIAAAAGGAVFLLMFVRRKIMGR
;
A
#
# COMPACT_ATOMS: atom_id res chain seq x y z
N MET A 1 19.98 18.78 42.88
CA MET A 1 19.39 19.52 41.75
C MET A 1 18.10 18.85 41.35
N ARG A 2 16.95 19.53 41.45
CA ARG A 2 15.67 19.01 40.97
C ARG A 2 15.53 19.37 39.50
N VAL A 3 15.71 18.38 38.62
CA VAL A 3 15.40 18.53 37.20
C VAL A 3 13.90 18.82 37.09
N GLY A 4 13.53 20.03 36.67
CA GLY A 4 12.13 20.45 36.60
C GLY A 4 11.31 19.62 35.59
N PHE A 5 9.99 19.51 35.83
CA PHE A 5 9.03 18.80 34.98
C PHE A 5 9.13 19.20 33.49
N GLY A 6 9.43 20.47 33.19
CA GLY A 6 9.64 20.96 31.83
C GLY A 6 10.87 20.39 31.11
N THR A 7 11.90 19.97 31.83
CA THR A 7 13.11 19.39 31.24
C THR A 7 12.86 17.94 30.82
N TRP A 8 12.10 17.18 31.59
CA TRP A 8 11.68 15.82 31.20
C TRP A 8 10.73 15.83 29.99
N ARG A 9 9.88 16.85 29.85
CA ARG A 9 9.05 17.02 28.64
C ARG A 9 9.90 17.14 27.37
N LEU A 10 11.02 17.86 27.39
CA LEU A 10 11.92 17.95 26.23
C LEU A 10 12.50 16.59 25.84
N LEU A 11 12.86 15.76 26.83
CA LEU A 11 13.35 14.41 26.57
C LEU A 11 12.27 13.55 25.91
N TYR A 12 11.07 13.48 26.49
CA TYR A 12 9.98 12.66 25.95
C TYR A 12 9.54 13.13 24.56
N THR A 13 9.32 14.43 24.37
CA THR A 13 8.97 15.00 23.06
C THR A 13 10.07 14.76 22.03
N GLY A 14 11.34 14.90 22.42
CA GLY A 14 12.49 14.63 21.56
C GLY A 14 12.54 13.18 21.08
N ILE A 15 12.36 12.21 21.99
CA ILE A 15 12.34 10.78 21.66
C ILE A 15 11.17 10.45 20.73
N VAL A 16 9.96 10.94 21.03
CA VAL A 16 8.76 10.66 20.23
C VAL A 16 8.90 11.21 18.82
N LEU A 17 9.30 12.47 18.67
CA LEU A 17 9.48 13.10 17.35
C LEU A 17 10.58 12.40 16.53
N LEU A 18 11.68 12.01 17.20
CA LEU A 18 12.77 11.31 16.54
C LEU A 18 12.35 9.92 16.07
N GLY A 19 11.63 9.17 16.92
CA GLY A 19 11.10 7.84 16.57
C GLY A 19 10.12 7.89 15.39
N ILE A 20 9.15 8.80 15.44
CA ILE A 20 8.17 8.99 14.36
C ILE A 20 8.87 9.43 13.07
N GLY A 21 9.78 10.41 13.15
CA GLY A 21 10.51 10.90 11.98
C GLY A 21 11.33 9.80 11.30
N ILE A 22 12.06 8.99 12.07
CA ILE A 22 12.84 7.86 11.54
C ILE A 22 11.93 6.82 10.91
N ALA A 23 10.81 6.46 11.56
CA ALA A 23 9.87 5.48 11.02
C ALA A 23 9.33 5.92 9.65
N PHE A 24 8.88 7.18 9.53
CA PHE A 24 8.44 7.74 8.25
C PHE A 24 9.54 7.72 7.19
N ILE A 25 10.76 8.16 7.54
CA ILE A 25 11.89 8.17 6.60
C ILE A 25 12.14 6.76 6.07
N VAL A 26 12.24 5.76 6.95
CA VAL A 26 12.55 4.38 6.55
C VAL A 26 11.45 3.80 5.67
N MET A 27 10.17 3.96 6.07
CA MET A 27 9.04 3.43 5.31
C MET A 27 8.92 4.07 3.93
N ILE A 28 8.92 5.40 3.86
CA ILE A 28 8.77 6.15 2.61
C ILE A 28 9.97 5.91 1.68
N SER A 29 11.19 5.93 2.22
CA SER A 29 12.38 5.67 1.40
C SER A 29 12.38 4.24 0.85
N GLY A 30 11.91 3.27 1.65
CA GLY A 30 11.75 1.89 1.21
C GLY A 30 10.73 1.76 0.08
N GLU A 31 9.55 2.37 0.22
CA GLU A 31 8.52 2.35 -0.83
C GLU A 31 9.03 3.04 -2.09
N MET A 32 9.60 4.25 -2.01
CA MET A 32 10.21 4.92 -3.17
C MET A 32 11.30 4.08 -3.85
N ALA A 33 12.16 3.43 -3.07
CA ALA A 33 13.23 2.58 -3.62
C ALA A 33 12.67 1.34 -4.31
N ASP A 34 11.57 0.78 -3.81
CA ASP A 34 10.89 -0.35 -4.45
C ASP A 34 10.23 0.08 -5.76
N TYR A 35 9.43 1.15 -5.77
CA TYR A 35 8.73 1.62 -6.98
C TYR A 35 9.68 2.21 -8.05
N ALA A 36 10.90 2.57 -7.68
CA ALA A 36 11.96 2.92 -8.63
C ALA A 36 12.56 1.70 -9.36
N LYS A 37 12.40 0.48 -8.84
CA LYS A 37 12.89 -0.74 -9.53
C LYS A 37 12.05 -0.99 -10.77
N ARG A 38 12.66 -1.57 -11.79
CA ARG A 38 11.93 -2.11 -12.95
C ARG A 38 11.06 -3.27 -12.48
N GLY A 39 9.78 -3.27 -12.85
CA GLY A 39 8.90 -4.40 -12.58
C GLY A 39 9.23 -5.61 -13.46
N ALA A 40 8.95 -6.80 -12.95
CA ALA A 40 8.82 -7.98 -13.79
C ALA A 40 7.57 -7.87 -14.65
N ASP A 41 7.66 -8.41 -15.86
CA ASP A 41 6.59 -8.31 -16.86
C ASP A 41 5.42 -9.22 -16.48
N TYR A 42 4.27 -8.61 -16.18
CA TYR A 42 3.05 -9.31 -15.80
C TYR A 42 2.65 -10.41 -16.79
N SER A 43 2.81 -10.16 -18.09
CA SER A 43 2.38 -11.10 -19.15
C SER A 43 3.16 -12.42 -19.18
N THR A 44 4.26 -12.50 -18.43
CA THR A 44 5.15 -13.66 -18.40
C THR A 44 5.02 -14.51 -17.14
N LEU A 45 4.21 -14.10 -16.17
CA LEU A 45 4.13 -14.70 -14.85
C LEU A 45 2.99 -15.72 -14.74
N GLN A 46 3.20 -16.74 -13.92
CA GLN A 46 2.16 -17.61 -13.39
C GLN A 46 2.08 -17.46 -11.86
N TRP A 47 1.05 -18.02 -11.22
CA TRP A 47 0.76 -17.80 -9.80
C TRP A 47 1.97 -18.13 -8.91
N SER A 48 2.72 -19.19 -9.29
CA SER A 48 3.88 -19.69 -8.55
C SER A 48 5.12 -18.78 -8.64
N ASP A 49 5.13 -17.84 -9.61
CA ASP A 49 6.21 -16.87 -9.78
C ASP A 49 6.04 -15.66 -8.86
N PHE A 50 4.81 -15.34 -8.45
CA PHE A 50 4.54 -14.20 -7.57
C PHE A 50 5.14 -14.41 -6.17
N LYS A 51 5.92 -13.44 -5.73
CA LYS A 51 6.56 -13.45 -4.41
C LYS A 51 6.36 -12.11 -3.74
N GLU A 52 6.05 -12.14 -2.44
CA GLU A 52 5.94 -10.94 -1.63
C GLU A 52 7.17 -10.04 -1.80
N GLY A 53 6.93 -8.75 -2.04
CA GLY A 53 7.96 -7.74 -2.25
C GLY A 53 8.43 -7.57 -3.70
N MET A 54 8.00 -8.43 -4.62
CA MET A 54 8.32 -8.31 -6.04
C MET A 54 7.61 -7.11 -6.67
N MET A 55 8.30 -6.37 -7.53
CA MET A 55 7.68 -5.32 -8.34
C MET A 55 7.21 -5.93 -9.65
N ILE A 56 5.97 -5.61 -10.03
CA ILE A 56 5.31 -6.04 -11.28
C ILE A 56 4.96 -4.79 -12.08
N GLU A 57 5.14 -4.87 -13.39
CA GLU A 57 4.82 -3.80 -14.33
C GLU A 57 4.37 -4.44 -15.64
N GLY A 58 3.28 -3.93 -16.22
CA GLY A 58 2.75 -4.48 -17.46
C GLY A 58 1.32 -4.05 -17.72
N ASP A 59 0.73 -4.65 -18.74
CA ASP A 59 -0.64 -4.37 -19.15
C ASP A 59 -1.56 -5.49 -18.65
N LEU A 60 -2.54 -5.13 -17.83
CA LEU A 60 -3.59 -6.02 -17.37
C LEU A 60 -4.59 -6.23 -18.51
N PRO A 61 -4.76 -7.45 -19.04
CA PRO A 61 -5.64 -7.68 -20.17
C PRO A 61 -7.11 -7.54 -19.82
N VAL A 62 -7.49 -7.94 -18.60
CA VAL A 62 -8.86 -7.91 -18.09
C VAL A 62 -8.84 -7.95 -16.56
N ASN A 63 -9.83 -7.36 -15.93
CA ASN A 63 -10.18 -7.57 -14.53
C ASN A 63 -11.62 -8.06 -14.42
N TYR A 64 -11.93 -8.72 -13.31
CA TYR A 64 -13.22 -9.35 -13.06
C TYR A 64 -14.07 -8.57 -12.07
N GLY A 65 -13.82 -7.26 -11.94
CA GLY A 65 -14.62 -6.34 -11.14
C GLY A 65 -14.01 -6.02 -9.77
N SER A 66 -14.52 -4.93 -9.20
CA SER A 66 -14.17 -4.48 -7.85
C SER A 66 -14.87 -5.37 -6.82
N TYR A 67 -14.09 -5.91 -5.88
CA TYR A 67 -14.60 -6.76 -4.80
C TYR A 67 -14.61 -6.06 -3.45
N GLU A 68 -13.90 -4.94 -3.30
CA GLU A 68 -13.90 -4.14 -2.09
C GLU A 68 -13.53 -2.69 -2.40
N GLU A 69 -14.30 -1.76 -1.84
CA GLU A 69 -14.03 -0.32 -1.86
C GLU A 69 -13.65 0.15 -0.45
N ILE A 70 -12.45 0.71 -0.31
CA ILE A 70 -12.03 1.34 0.94
C ILE A 70 -12.60 2.75 0.98
N VAL A 71 -13.58 2.96 1.85
CA VAL A 71 -14.21 4.27 2.05
C VAL A 71 -13.67 4.92 3.31
N ASN A 72 -13.41 6.23 3.25
CA ASN A 72 -13.17 7.01 4.45
C ASN A 72 -14.50 7.32 5.15
N ASP A 73 -14.73 6.68 6.31
CA ASP A 73 -15.95 6.78 7.13
C ASP A 73 -16.40 8.23 7.39
N ASP A 74 -15.46 9.17 7.52
CA ASP A 74 -15.77 10.57 7.84
C ASP A 74 -16.27 11.38 6.63
N LYS A 75 -15.98 10.93 5.40
CA LYS A 75 -16.19 11.71 4.17
C LYS A 75 -16.97 10.97 3.09
N ASN A 76 -17.30 9.70 3.30
CA ASN A 76 -17.90 8.83 2.30
C ASN A 76 -17.19 8.91 0.94
N LYS A 77 -15.86 9.07 0.99
CA LYS A 77 -14.99 9.20 -0.17
C LYS A 77 -14.16 7.93 -0.29
N SER A 78 -14.19 7.31 -1.47
CA SER A 78 -13.26 6.25 -1.84
C SER A 78 -11.81 6.71 -1.63
N ILE A 79 -11.03 5.92 -0.90
CA ILE A 79 -9.59 6.12 -0.71
C ILE A 79 -8.78 4.97 -1.32
N GLY A 80 -9.45 4.02 -1.97
CA GLY A 80 -8.84 2.99 -2.80
C GLY A 80 -9.80 1.83 -3.05
N GLN A 81 -9.49 1.04 -4.06
CA GLN A 81 -10.31 -0.09 -4.46
C GLN A 81 -9.46 -1.33 -4.73
N PHE A 82 -10.08 -2.48 -4.54
CA PHE A 82 -9.53 -3.78 -4.88
C PHE A 82 -10.30 -4.41 -6.02
N TYR A 83 -9.58 -4.88 -7.04
CA TYR A 83 -10.13 -5.57 -8.20
C TYR A 83 -9.60 -7.00 -8.28
N LEU A 84 -10.45 -7.90 -8.78
CA LEU A 84 -10.09 -9.30 -9.01
C LEU A 84 -9.37 -9.44 -10.36
N ILE A 85 -8.21 -10.08 -10.37
CA ILE A 85 -7.43 -10.33 -11.59
C ILE A 85 -6.99 -11.80 -11.69
N ASP A 86 -6.69 -12.23 -12.91
CA ASP A 86 -6.07 -13.53 -13.18
C ASP A 86 -4.63 -13.56 -12.65
N ALA A 87 -4.20 -14.67 -12.08
CA ALA A 87 -2.84 -14.87 -11.59
C ALA A 87 -2.09 -15.98 -12.36
N GLY A 88 -2.67 -16.55 -13.42
CA GLY A 88 -2.20 -17.75 -14.11
C GLY A 88 -2.63 -19.06 -13.43
N ASP A 89 -2.53 -20.16 -14.19
CA ASP A 89 -3.02 -21.51 -13.83
C ASP A 89 -4.39 -21.54 -13.12
N ASP A 90 -5.40 -20.86 -13.68
CA ASP A 90 -6.77 -20.78 -13.13
C ASP A 90 -6.86 -20.22 -11.69
N CYS A 91 -5.83 -19.49 -11.26
CA CYS A 91 -5.81 -18.83 -9.96
C CYS A 91 -6.13 -17.34 -10.09
N PHE A 92 -6.67 -16.76 -9.02
CA PHE A 92 -7.02 -15.35 -8.91
C PHE A 92 -6.23 -14.66 -7.81
N MET A 93 -6.00 -13.37 -8.00
CA MET A 93 -5.41 -12.50 -6.99
C MET A 93 -6.04 -11.10 -7.03
N GLY A 94 -5.67 -10.26 -6.08
CA GLY A 94 -6.12 -8.86 -6.04
C GLY A 94 -5.16 -7.91 -6.76
N ILE A 95 -5.68 -6.81 -7.27
CA ILE A 95 -4.93 -5.57 -7.49
C ILE A 95 -5.58 -4.46 -6.67
N TYR A 96 -4.78 -3.74 -5.89
CA TYR A 96 -5.22 -2.61 -5.07
C TYR A 96 -4.68 -1.31 -5.66
N THR A 97 -5.52 -0.28 -5.71
CA THR A 97 -5.07 1.06 -6.08
C THR A 97 -5.87 2.16 -5.36
N PRO A 98 -5.20 3.21 -4.85
CA PRO A 98 -5.84 4.47 -4.45
C PRO A 98 -5.78 5.55 -5.55
N ILE A 99 -5.30 5.22 -6.74
CA ILE A 99 -5.07 6.18 -7.83
C ILE A 99 -6.35 6.30 -8.67
N ASP A 100 -7.00 7.47 -8.63
CA ASP A 100 -8.27 7.73 -9.32
C ASP A 100 -8.22 7.38 -10.82
N GLU A 101 -7.12 7.71 -11.52
CA GLU A 101 -6.97 7.40 -12.96
C GLU A 101 -6.91 5.90 -13.24
N LEU A 102 -6.24 5.13 -12.38
CA LEU A 102 -6.15 3.67 -12.53
C LEU A 102 -7.48 3.01 -12.15
N ILE A 103 -8.17 3.52 -11.12
CA ILE A 103 -9.52 3.09 -10.74
C ILE A 103 -10.47 3.25 -11.93
N ASN A 104 -10.55 4.45 -12.51
CA ASN A 104 -11.43 4.70 -13.67
C ASN A 104 -11.10 3.77 -14.85
N SER A 105 -9.81 3.52 -15.10
CA SER A 105 -9.39 2.63 -16.19
C SER A 105 -9.79 1.17 -15.94
N LEU A 106 -9.73 0.71 -14.68
CA LEU A 106 -10.15 -0.64 -14.30
C LEU A 106 -11.67 -0.80 -14.34
N ASP A 107 -12.41 0.23 -13.92
CA ASP A 107 -13.87 0.28 -14.02
C ASP A 107 -14.32 0.25 -15.48
N ASP A 108 -13.75 1.09 -16.35
CA ASP A 108 -14.03 1.10 -17.80
C ASP A 108 -13.72 -0.26 -18.44
N GLN A 109 -12.60 -0.89 -18.03
CA GLN A 109 -12.22 -2.21 -18.53
C GLN A 109 -13.21 -3.30 -18.11
N TYR A 110 -13.69 -3.27 -16.87
CA TYR A 110 -14.69 -4.21 -16.37
C TYR A 110 -16.04 -4.02 -17.09
N ASP A 111 -16.47 -2.77 -17.28
CA ASP A 111 -17.71 -2.46 -17.99
C ASP A 111 -17.65 -2.97 -19.44
N ALA A 112 -16.52 -2.77 -20.13
CA ALA A 112 -16.30 -3.30 -21.47
C ALA A 112 -16.38 -4.85 -21.49
N TRP A 113 -15.72 -5.52 -20.54
CA TRP A 113 -15.78 -6.99 -20.41
C TRP A 113 -17.19 -7.50 -20.15
N SER A 114 -17.90 -6.88 -19.19
CA SER A 114 -19.26 -7.26 -18.80
C SER A 114 -20.28 -7.04 -19.93
N ASN A 115 -20.06 -6.02 -20.77
CA ASN A 115 -20.94 -5.70 -21.89
C ASN A 115 -20.56 -6.44 -23.20
N GLY A 116 -19.45 -7.19 -23.20
CA GLY A 116 -18.95 -7.88 -24.39
C GLY A 116 -18.40 -6.93 -25.46
N GLU A 117 -17.88 -5.78 -25.04
CA GLU A 117 -17.25 -4.76 -25.88
C GLU A 117 -15.75 -5.05 -26.06
N ASP A 118 -15.06 -4.21 -26.85
CA ASP A 118 -13.62 -4.33 -27.05
C ASP A 118 -12.86 -3.92 -25.78
N ILE A 119 -12.04 -4.82 -25.25
CA ILE A 119 -11.37 -4.65 -23.97
C ILE A 119 -9.99 -4.04 -24.22
N SER A 120 -9.77 -2.84 -23.67
CA SER A 120 -8.46 -2.21 -23.69
C SER A 120 -7.62 -2.67 -22.50
N PRO A 121 -6.35 -3.10 -22.70
CA PRO A 121 -5.45 -3.41 -21.59
C PRO A 121 -5.17 -2.18 -20.73
N VAL A 122 -5.06 -2.38 -19.42
CA VAL A 122 -4.78 -1.31 -18.44
C VAL A 122 -3.35 -1.44 -17.95
N HIS A 123 -2.53 -0.44 -18.23
CA HIS A 123 -1.15 -0.42 -17.76
C HIS A 123 -1.09 -0.16 -16.25
N PHE A 124 -0.26 -0.93 -15.53
CA PHE A 124 -0.05 -0.73 -14.10
C PHE A 124 1.38 -1.03 -13.67
N LYS A 125 1.73 -0.51 -12.50
CA LYS A 125 2.94 -0.87 -11.76
C LYS A 125 2.65 -0.98 -10.28
N GLY A 126 3.05 -2.09 -9.68
CA GLY A 126 2.75 -2.34 -8.28
C GLY A 126 3.67 -3.34 -7.60
N LYS A 127 3.56 -3.39 -6.27
CA LYS A 127 4.33 -4.29 -5.41
C LYS A 127 3.46 -5.44 -4.94
N VAL A 128 3.91 -6.66 -5.14
CA VAL A 128 3.25 -7.87 -4.61
C VAL A 128 3.30 -7.81 -3.09
N THR A 129 2.13 -7.87 -2.47
CA THR A 129 1.91 -7.72 -1.04
C THR A 129 1.06 -8.88 -0.55
N LYS A 130 1.35 -9.38 0.65
CA LYS A 130 0.59 -10.46 1.25
C LYS A 130 -0.76 -9.97 1.76
N MET A 131 -1.83 -10.71 1.43
CA MET A 131 -3.15 -10.45 1.98
C MET A 131 -3.19 -10.74 3.48
N ASP A 132 -3.85 -9.88 4.25
CA ASP A 132 -4.20 -10.19 5.62
C ASP A 132 -5.48 -11.05 5.71
N SER A 133 -5.94 -11.38 6.92
CA SER A 133 -7.15 -12.20 7.08
C SER A 133 -8.42 -11.53 6.58
N GLN A 134 -8.47 -10.20 6.60
CA GLN A 134 -9.62 -9.42 6.17
C GLN A 134 -9.66 -9.34 4.65
N ASP A 135 -8.55 -9.01 4.00
CA ASP A 135 -8.42 -8.99 2.54
C ASP A 135 -8.84 -10.34 1.93
N LYS A 136 -8.37 -11.45 2.52
CA LYS A 136 -8.76 -12.81 2.13
C LYS A 136 -10.25 -13.06 2.28
N GLY A 137 -10.89 -12.47 3.29
CA GLY A 137 -12.33 -12.59 3.51
C GLY A 137 -13.11 -11.96 2.36
N PHE A 138 -12.73 -10.76 1.95
CA PHE A 138 -13.41 -10.02 0.89
C PHE A 138 -13.39 -10.74 -0.45
N ILE A 139 -12.22 -11.18 -0.91
CA ILE A 139 -12.09 -11.91 -2.17
C ILE A 139 -12.83 -13.27 -2.14
N ARG A 140 -12.82 -13.95 -0.98
CA ARG A 140 -13.56 -15.21 -0.80
C ARG A 140 -15.06 -14.99 -0.94
N ASP A 141 -15.60 -14.00 -0.23
CA ASP A 141 -17.02 -13.67 -0.26
C ASP A 141 -17.46 -13.25 -1.66
N TYR A 142 -16.61 -12.50 -2.38
CA TYR A 142 -16.82 -12.13 -3.76
C TYR A 142 -16.93 -13.34 -4.69
N LEU A 143 -15.96 -14.25 -4.67
CA LEU A 143 -15.98 -15.46 -5.51
C LEU A 143 -17.15 -16.40 -5.16
N ILE A 144 -17.50 -16.54 -3.88
CA ILE A 144 -18.68 -17.29 -3.45
C ILE A 144 -19.96 -16.66 -4.03
N SER A 145 -20.06 -15.32 -4.00
CA SER A 145 -21.20 -14.61 -4.58
C SER A 145 -21.29 -14.78 -6.10
N ALA A 146 -20.15 -14.96 -6.78
CA ALA A 146 -20.05 -15.24 -8.21
C ALA A 146 -20.38 -16.71 -8.56
N GLY A 147 -20.59 -17.58 -7.56
CA GLY A 147 -21.05 -18.96 -7.75
C GLY A 147 -20.02 -20.05 -7.45
N TYR A 148 -18.82 -19.70 -6.98
CA TYR A 148 -17.81 -20.67 -6.58
C TYR A 148 -18.14 -21.31 -5.23
N THR A 149 -17.77 -22.58 -5.06
CA THR A 149 -17.82 -23.26 -3.77
C THR A 149 -16.64 -22.87 -2.88
N ARG A 150 -16.79 -23.03 -1.56
CA ARG A 150 -15.70 -22.74 -0.62
C ARG A 150 -14.42 -23.53 -0.92
N ASP A 151 -14.56 -24.79 -1.31
CA ASP A 151 -13.43 -25.65 -1.63
C ASP A 151 -12.71 -25.22 -2.92
N GLU A 152 -13.43 -24.69 -3.91
CA GLU A 152 -12.82 -24.12 -5.13
C GLU A 152 -12.08 -22.82 -4.81
N VAL A 153 -12.70 -21.94 -4.03
CA VAL A 153 -12.15 -20.65 -3.65
C VAL A 153 -10.81 -20.78 -2.91
N ASP A 154 -10.69 -21.75 -2.00
CA ASP A 154 -9.43 -21.99 -1.27
C ASP A 154 -8.30 -22.57 -2.14
N ASN A 155 -8.64 -23.16 -3.30
CA ASN A 155 -7.66 -23.67 -4.26
C ASN A 155 -7.28 -22.64 -5.33
N TYR A 156 -8.18 -21.70 -5.63
CA TYR A 156 -7.97 -20.71 -6.71
C TYR A 156 -7.49 -19.35 -6.21
N ILE A 157 -7.61 -19.00 -4.92
CA ILE A 157 -7.07 -17.72 -4.44
C ILE A 157 -5.58 -17.83 -4.13
N VAL A 158 -4.81 -16.92 -4.71
CA VAL A 158 -3.45 -16.60 -4.27
C VAL A 158 -3.53 -15.63 -3.09
N ASP A 159 -2.85 -15.94 -1.98
CA ASP A 159 -2.76 -15.12 -0.76
C ASP A 159 -1.97 -13.79 -0.92
N LEU A 160 -1.96 -13.21 -2.12
CA LEU A 160 -1.18 -12.05 -2.53
C LEU A 160 -2.07 -11.08 -3.31
N TYR A 161 -1.73 -9.80 -3.29
CA TYR A 161 -2.28 -8.79 -4.20
C TYR A 161 -1.18 -7.88 -4.72
N ILE A 162 -1.42 -7.23 -5.85
CA ILE A 162 -0.51 -6.21 -6.40
C ILE A 162 -0.96 -4.85 -5.87
N LYS A 163 -0.12 -4.20 -5.07
CA LYS A 163 -0.36 -2.85 -4.55
C LYS A 163 0.16 -1.82 -5.54
N CYS A 164 -0.72 -1.09 -6.20
CA CYS A 164 -0.36 0.04 -7.06
C CYS A 164 -0.54 1.33 -6.25
N VAL A 165 0.52 2.13 -6.11
CA VAL A 165 0.43 3.44 -5.44
C VAL A 165 1.20 4.48 -6.22
N ASP A 166 0.73 5.71 -6.15
CA ASP A 166 1.48 6.85 -6.63
C ASP A 166 2.54 7.25 -5.57
N THR A 167 3.77 7.42 -6.03
CA THR A 167 4.90 7.84 -5.19
C THR A 167 5.30 9.31 -5.36
N GLU A 168 4.55 10.09 -6.15
CA GLU A 168 4.85 11.51 -6.40
C GLU A 168 4.86 12.37 -5.13
N SER A 169 4.02 12.04 -4.15
CA SER A 169 3.93 12.79 -2.89
C SER A 169 4.95 12.34 -1.83
N HIS A 170 5.64 11.21 -2.05
CA HIS A 170 6.62 10.63 -1.12
C HIS A 170 7.82 11.54 -0.83
N PRO A 171 8.41 12.28 -1.80
CA PRO A 171 9.47 13.24 -1.50
C PRO A 171 9.07 14.31 -0.48
N VAL A 172 7.83 14.82 -0.57
CA VAL A 172 7.33 15.83 0.37
C VAL A 172 7.15 15.21 1.76
N MET A 173 6.57 14.01 1.84
CA MET A 173 6.44 13.29 3.12
C MET A 173 7.79 12.94 3.73
N LEU A 174 8.80 12.63 2.92
CA LEU A 174 10.17 12.38 3.37
C LEU A 174 10.79 13.63 4.00
N ILE A 175 10.59 14.81 3.40
CA ILE A 175 11.04 16.09 3.97
C ILE A 175 10.40 16.34 5.34
N ILE A 176 9.11 16.04 5.49
CA ILE A 176 8.40 16.16 6.78
C ILE A 176 9.01 15.22 7.81
N GLY A 177 9.29 13.96 7.44
CA GLY A 177 9.97 12.99 8.30
C GLY A 177 11.35 13.46 8.76
N ILE A 178 12.15 14.02 7.84
CA ILE A 178 13.47 14.61 8.14
C ILE A 178 13.34 15.79 9.10
N ALA A 179 12.38 16.68 8.87
CA ALA A 179 12.14 17.83 9.74
C ALA A 179 11.72 17.39 11.16
N ALA A 180 10.87 16.37 11.27
CA ALA A 180 10.47 15.80 12.55
C ALA A 180 11.66 15.16 13.30
N ALA A 181 12.50 14.40 12.60
CA ALA A 181 13.69 13.78 13.17
C ALA A 181 14.71 14.84 13.65
N ALA A 182 14.96 15.87 12.83
CA ALA A 182 15.84 16.98 13.18
C ALA A 182 15.31 17.76 14.40
N GLY A 183 14.01 18.05 14.44
CA GLY A 183 13.36 18.68 15.59
C GLY A 183 13.49 17.84 16.86
N GLY A 184 13.28 16.52 16.77
CA GLY A 184 13.52 15.59 17.87
C GLY A 184 14.95 15.65 18.39
N ALA A 185 15.94 15.64 17.49
CA ALA A 185 17.36 15.77 17.85
C ALA A 185 17.66 17.11 18.56
N VAL A 186 17.09 18.22 18.09
CA VAL A 186 17.24 19.54 18.75
C VAL A 186 16.67 19.51 20.17
N PHE A 187 15.49 18.92 20.39
CA PHE A 187 14.91 18.79 21.74
C PHE A 187 15.78 17.96 22.68
N LEU A 188 16.38 16.87 22.18
CA LEU A 188 17.34 16.07 22.94
C LEU A 188 18.61 16.86 23.28
N LEU A 189 19.16 17.62 22.34
CA LEU A 189 20.32 18.49 22.59
C LEU A 189 20.00 19.58 23.63
N MET A 190 18.81 20.18 23.57
CA MET A 190 18.35 21.15 24.58
C MET A 190 18.20 20.51 25.97
N PHE A 191 17.69 19.27 26.04
CA PHE A 191 17.64 18.51 27.29
C PHE A 191 19.03 18.28 27.87
N VAL A 192 19.98 17.78 27.07
CA VAL A 192 21.36 17.53 27.48
C VAL A 192 22.02 18.82 27.95
N ARG A 193 21.87 19.93 27.21
CA ARG A 193 22.36 21.25 27.61
C ARG A 193 21.79 21.69 28.96
N ARG A 194 20.47 21.60 29.18
CA ARG A 194 19.85 21.97 30.47
C ARG A 194 20.32 21.10 31.62
N LYS A 195 20.47 19.79 31.38
CA LYS A 195 20.98 18.84 32.38
C LYS A 195 22.43 19.13 32.77
N ILE A 196 23.31 19.45 31.82
CA ILE A 196 24.73 19.78 32.05
C ILE A 196 24.88 21.16 32.71
N MET A 197 24.12 22.17 32.25
CA MET A 197 24.19 23.54 32.79
C MET A 197 23.50 23.69 34.14
N GLY A 198 22.89 22.63 34.66
CA GLY A 198 22.40 22.57 36.02
C GLY A 198 21.22 23.46 36.38
N ARG A 199 20.46 23.89 35.36
CA ARG A 199 19.23 24.68 35.51
C ARG A 199 18.00 23.79 35.41
#